data_AF-A0A1I2C342-F1
#
_entry.id   AF-A0A1I2C342-F1
#
_cell.length_a   1.000
_cell.length_b   1.000
_cell.length_c   1.000
_cell.angle_alpha   90.00
_cell.angle_beta   90.00
_cell.angle_gamma   90.00
#
_symmetry.space_group_name_H-M   'P 1'
#
loop_
_entity.id
_entity.type
_entity.pdbx_description
1 polymer ?
#
loop_
_entity_poly.entity_id
_entity_poly.type
_entity_poly.pdbx_seq_one_letter_code
_entity_poly.pdbx_strand_id
1 'polypeptide(L)'
;MAAYAGVCSGMRERPSRRLRGLVGFGLFGVTWWFFGNLYEELVLMPNFLVDAPGKRAHWLGFFAEVTPVRYYLPLGPLATLALVFAWLRARAEAPEVAAELRAAVLAVAAGWGVSAYIVPAINLRLFEPAPLPDELARPLAIRWLTLNAVRLVCVGFAAVKVLSAWTRLTADGRG
;
A
#
# COMPACT_ATOMS: atom_id res chain seq x y z
N MET A 1 -58.99 11.95 9.92
CA MET A 1 -58.38 11.37 8.69
C MET A 1 -56.91 11.73 8.65
N ALA A 2 -56.07 10.83 8.13
CA ALA A 2 -54.62 10.90 7.97
C ALA A 2 -53.73 10.47 9.16
N ALA A 3 -53.88 9.19 9.53
CA ALA A 3 -52.73 8.34 9.88
C ALA A 3 -52.22 7.66 8.59
N TYR A 4 -50.97 7.18 8.61
CA TYR A 4 -50.21 6.50 7.53
C TYR A 4 -49.27 7.35 6.67
N ALA A 5 -48.30 8.01 7.31
CA ALA A 5 -46.97 8.20 6.71
C ALA A 5 -46.12 6.95 7.03
N GLY A 6 -46.42 5.84 6.35
CA GLY A 6 -45.77 4.55 6.53
C GLY A 6 -44.34 4.55 5.97
N VAL A 7 -43.37 4.43 6.87
CA VAL A 7 -42.24 3.47 6.81
C VAL A 7 -41.80 3.05 5.40
N CYS A 8 -41.26 3.98 4.61
CA CYS A 8 -40.25 3.62 3.60
C CYS A 8 -38.88 3.73 4.25
N SER A 9 -38.63 2.85 5.23
CA SER A 9 -37.27 2.52 5.65
C SER A 9 -36.59 1.92 4.43
N GLY A 10 -35.88 2.78 3.68
CA GLY A 10 -35.25 2.44 2.42
C GLY A 10 -34.44 1.16 2.57
N MET A 11 -34.83 0.13 1.81
CA MET A 11 -33.99 -1.04 1.61
C MET A 11 -32.68 -0.54 1.00
N ARG A 12 -31.62 -0.41 1.80
CA ARG A 12 -30.29 -0.18 1.26
C ARG A 12 -29.98 -1.38 0.39
N GLU A 13 -29.82 -1.14 -0.91
CA GLU A 13 -29.36 -2.18 -1.81
C GLU A 13 -28.02 -2.71 -1.29
N ARG A 14 -27.92 -4.03 -1.18
CA ARG A 14 -26.68 -4.64 -0.68
C ARG A 14 -25.53 -4.30 -1.62
N PRO A 15 -24.36 -3.91 -1.10
CA PRO A 15 -23.18 -3.66 -1.93
C PRO A 15 -22.86 -4.86 -2.83
N SER A 16 -22.54 -4.58 -4.10
CA SER A 16 -22.32 -5.65 -5.07
C SER A 16 -21.16 -6.55 -4.66
N ARG A 17 -21.21 -7.83 -5.07
CA ARG A 17 -20.09 -8.77 -4.89
C ARG A 17 -18.80 -8.26 -5.52
N ARG A 18 -18.91 -7.47 -6.60
CA ARG A 18 -17.78 -6.84 -7.30
C ARG A 18 -17.12 -5.78 -6.43
N LEU A 19 -17.88 -4.86 -5.83
CA LEU A 19 -17.33 -3.84 -4.92
C LEU A 19 -16.59 -4.48 -3.75
N ARG A 20 -17.21 -5.48 -3.10
CA ARG A 20 -16.55 -6.26 -2.04
C ARG A 20 -15.26 -6.91 -2.54
N GLY A 21 -15.29 -7.60 -3.68
CA GLY A 21 -14.08 -8.18 -4.28
C GLY A 21 -12.94 -7.18 -4.48
N LEU A 22 -13.26 -5.99 -5.01
CA LEU A 22 -12.28 -4.91 -5.22
C LEU A 22 -11.70 -4.39 -3.91
N VAL A 23 -12.54 -4.14 -2.90
CA VAL A 23 -12.09 -3.68 -1.57
C VAL A 23 -11.24 -4.75 -0.88
N GLY A 24 -11.64 -6.02 -0.94
CA GLY A 24 -10.90 -7.13 -0.36
C GLY A 24 -9.53 -7.34 -1.02
N PHE A 25 -9.47 -7.30 -2.36
CA PHE A 25 -8.21 -7.38 -3.09
C PHE A 25 -7.32 -6.15 -2.82
N GLY A 26 -7.91 -4.95 -2.79
CA GLY A 26 -7.20 -3.73 -2.43
C GLY A 26 -6.63 -3.76 -1.02
N LEU A 27 -7.38 -4.30 -0.04
CA LEU A 27 -6.91 -4.51 1.33
C LEU A 27 -5.70 -5.45 1.35
N PHE A 28 -5.82 -6.61 0.71
CA PHE A 28 -4.73 -7.58 0.61
C PHE A 28 -3.47 -6.93 0.02
N GLY A 29 -3.60 -6.25 -1.13
CA GLY A 29 -2.45 -5.67 -1.81
C GLY A 29 -1.80 -4.50 -1.07
N VAL A 30 -2.58 -3.61 -0.45
CA VAL A 30 -2.04 -2.51 0.37
C VAL A 30 -1.36 -3.04 1.62
N THR A 31 -1.96 -4.03 2.29
CA THR A 31 -1.35 -4.66 3.47
C THR A 31 -0.08 -5.43 3.10
N TRP A 32 -0.09 -6.17 1.99
CA TRP A 32 1.09 -6.84 1.45
C TRP A 32 2.22 -5.83 1.16
N TRP A 33 1.88 -4.70 0.53
CA TRP A 33 2.85 -3.64 0.26
C TRP A 33 3.40 -3.03 1.57
N PHE A 34 2.55 -2.77 2.56
CA PHE A 34 2.96 -2.27 3.87
C PHE A 34 3.97 -3.23 4.54
N PHE A 35 3.64 -4.51 4.65
CA PHE A 35 4.50 -5.48 5.34
C PHE A 35 5.83 -5.71 4.63
N GLY A 36 5.85 -5.63 3.29
CA GLY A 36 7.10 -5.66 2.53
C GLY A 36 8.06 -4.57 2.93
N ASN A 37 7.56 -3.33 2.94
CA ASN A 37 8.37 -2.18 3.32
C ASN A 37 8.72 -2.17 4.82
N LEU A 38 7.85 -2.73 5.67
CA LEU A 38 8.10 -2.81 7.11
C LEU A 38 9.23 -3.81 7.41
N TYR A 39 9.24 -4.94 6.70
CA TYR A 39 10.35 -5.89 6.77
C TYR A 39 11.67 -5.23 6.36
N GLU A 40 11.67 -4.49 5.25
CA GLU A 40 12.88 -3.80 4.81
C GLU A 40 13.33 -2.71 5.80
N GLU A 41 12.39 -1.97 6.41
CA GLU A 41 12.66 -0.95 7.42
C GLU A 41 13.30 -1.53 8.70
N LEU A 42 12.79 -2.67 9.18
CA LEU A 42 13.17 -3.23 10.47
C LEU A 42 14.33 -4.22 10.38
N VAL A 43 14.45 -4.92 9.26
CA VAL A 43 15.40 -6.03 9.11
C VAL A 43 16.50 -5.66 8.12
N LEU A 44 16.15 -5.15 6.94
CA LEU A 44 17.14 -4.99 5.87
C LEU A 44 18.03 -3.77 6.09
N MET A 45 17.45 -2.57 6.18
CA MET A 45 18.24 -1.33 6.23
C MET A 45 19.02 -1.08 7.52
N PRO A 46 18.59 -1.50 8.72
CA PRO A 46 19.41 -1.38 9.91
C PRO A 46 20.73 -2.15 9.77
N ASN A 47 20.72 -3.30 9.08
CA ASN A 47 21.94 -4.05 8.78
C ASN A 47 22.90 -3.28 7.85
N PHE A 48 22.37 -2.53 6.88
CA PHE A 48 23.17 -1.67 6.00
C PHE A 48 23.84 -0.50 6.75
N LEU A 49 23.31 -0.08 7.90
CA LEU A 49 23.96 0.95 8.72
C LEU A 49 25.18 0.45 9.50
N VAL A 50 25.27 -0.87 9.72
CA VAL A 50 26.38 -1.50 10.46
C VAL A 50 27.55 -1.83 9.54
N ASP A 51 27.27 -2.44 8.39
CA ASP A 51 28.27 -2.87 7.40
C ASP A 51 27.70 -2.73 5.99
N ALA A 52 27.66 -1.50 5.47
CA ALA A 52 27.09 -1.24 4.15
C ALA A 52 27.81 -2.03 3.03
N PRO A 53 29.16 -2.06 2.96
CA PRO A 53 29.87 -2.78 1.90
C PRO A 53 29.61 -4.29 1.93
N GLY A 54 29.72 -4.93 3.10
CA GLY A 54 29.52 -6.36 3.23
C GLY A 54 28.07 -6.78 2.99
N LYS A 55 27.09 -6.02 3.49
CA LYS A 55 25.66 -6.29 3.24
C LYS A 55 25.28 -6.07 1.78
N ARG A 56 25.85 -5.07 1.11
CA ARG A 56 25.67 -4.85 -0.33
C ARG A 56 26.26 -6.00 -1.14
N ALA A 57 27.48 -6.44 -0.82
CA ALA A 57 28.10 -7.58 -1.49
C ALA A 57 27.25 -8.87 -1.33
N HIS A 58 26.73 -9.13 -0.12
CA HIS A 58 25.85 -10.26 0.14
C HIS A 58 24.53 -10.15 -0.64
N TRP A 59 23.90 -8.97 -0.67
CA TRP A 59 22.68 -8.73 -1.44
C TRP A 59 22.87 -9.03 -2.93
N LEU A 60 23.92 -8.48 -3.53
CA LEU A 60 24.24 -8.70 -4.94
C LEU A 60 24.56 -10.16 -5.25
N GLY A 61 25.24 -10.86 -4.33
CA GLY A 61 25.50 -12.30 -4.46
C GLY A 61 24.23 -13.14 -4.38
N PHE A 62 23.30 -12.80 -3.47
CA PHE A 62 22.06 -13.55 -3.28
C PHE A 62 21.05 -13.32 -4.42
N PHE A 63 20.96 -12.09 -4.94
CA PHE A 63 20.02 -11.70 -6.00
C PHE A 63 20.66 -11.58 -7.38
N ALA A 64 21.73 -12.34 -7.66
CA ALA A 64 22.46 -12.29 -8.92
C ALA A 64 21.59 -12.66 -10.14
N GLU A 65 20.70 -13.64 -9.99
CA GLU A 65 19.88 -14.18 -11.10
C GLU A 65 18.46 -13.59 -11.15
N VAL A 66 17.87 -13.34 -9.97
CA VAL A 66 16.48 -12.92 -9.84
C VAL A 66 16.41 -11.73 -8.89
N THR A 67 16.00 -10.58 -9.42
CA THR A 67 15.74 -9.39 -8.59
C THR A 67 14.39 -9.49 -7.88
N PRO A 68 14.31 -9.09 -6.60
CA PRO A 68 13.05 -9.00 -5.85
C PRO A 68 11.95 -8.22 -6.56
N VAL A 69 12.35 -7.24 -7.36
CA VAL A 69 11.45 -6.35 -8.10
C VAL A 69 10.50 -7.14 -9.00
N ARG A 70 10.92 -8.26 -9.59
CA ARG A 70 10.10 -9.01 -10.56
C ARG A 70 8.82 -9.60 -9.95
N TYR A 71 8.88 -10.06 -8.70
CA TYR A 71 7.69 -10.57 -8.01
C TYR A 71 7.00 -9.51 -7.16
N TYR A 72 7.69 -8.43 -6.77
CA TYR A 72 7.07 -7.35 -5.99
C TYR A 72 6.25 -6.37 -6.86
N LEU A 73 6.71 -6.07 -8.07
CA LEU A 73 6.17 -4.96 -8.85
C LEU A 73 4.73 -5.15 -9.35
N PRO A 74 4.23 -6.34 -9.73
CA PRO A 74 2.89 -6.46 -10.32
C PRO A 74 1.75 -6.18 -9.34
N LEU A 75 1.90 -6.56 -8.06
CA LEU A 75 0.77 -6.58 -7.14
C LEU A 75 0.36 -5.17 -6.66
N GLY A 76 1.33 -4.28 -6.45
CA GLY A 76 1.07 -2.90 -5.98
C GLY A 76 0.18 -2.08 -6.94
N PRO A 77 0.53 -1.97 -8.24
CA PRO A 77 -0.28 -1.27 -9.23
C PRO A 77 -1.67 -1.88 -9.39
N LEU A 78 -1.78 -3.21 -9.42
CA LEU A 78 -3.08 -3.89 -9.50
C LEU A 78 -3.97 -3.59 -8.29
N ALA A 79 -3.40 -3.62 -7.07
CA ALA A 79 -4.13 -3.26 -5.86
C ALA A 79 -4.57 -1.79 -5.84
N THR A 80 -3.71 -0.90 -6.35
CA THR A 80 -4.03 0.53 -6.47
C THR A 80 -5.19 0.76 -7.43
N LEU A 81 -5.16 0.13 -8.61
CA LEU A 81 -6.25 0.21 -9.58
C LEU A 81 -7.55 -0.36 -8.99
N ALA A 82 -7.48 -1.49 -8.28
CA ALA A 82 -8.64 -2.06 -7.60
C ALA A 82 -9.26 -1.08 -6.59
N LEU A 83 -8.45 -0.35 -5.83
CA LEU A 83 -8.93 0.67 -4.89
C LEU A 83 -9.54 1.89 -5.60
N VAL A 84 -8.97 2.34 -6.71
CA VAL A 84 -9.55 3.41 -7.53
C VAL A 84 -10.92 2.98 -8.05
N PHE A 85 -11.04 1.78 -8.62
CA PHE A 85 -12.33 1.27 -9.08
C PHE A 85 -13.32 1.04 -7.93
N ALA A 86 -12.85 0.55 -6.77
CA ALA A 86 -13.69 0.42 -5.59
C ALA A 86 -14.25 1.77 -5.15
N TRP A 87 -13.42 2.80 -5.07
CA TRP A 87 -13.84 4.16 -4.73
C TRP A 87 -14.87 4.70 -5.72
N LEU A 88 -14.59 4.60 -7.02
CA LEU A 88 -15.51 5.10 -8.06
C LEU A 88 -16.88 4.41 -7.99
N ARG A 89 -16.92 3.10 -7.73
CA ARG A 89 -18.17 2.34 -7.59
C ARG A 89 -18.89 2.66 -6.28
N ALA A 90 -18.16 2.77 -5.17
CA ALA A 90 -18.75 3.05 -3.86
C ALA A 90 -19.52 4.38 -3.84
N ARG A 91 -19.16 5.36 -4.68
CA ARG A 91 -19.93 6.62 -4.82
C ARG A 91 -21.41 6.41 -5.17
N ALA A 92 -21.73 5.34 -5.90
CA ALA A 92 -23.10 5.01 -6.27
C ALA A 92 -23.68 3.87 -5.41
N GLU A 93 -22.88 2.86 -5.07
CA GLU A 93 -23.36 1.64 -4.40
C GLU A 93 -23.30 1.69 -2.87
N ALA A 94 -22.40 2.50 -2.29
CA ALA A 94 -22.09 2.50 -0.86
C ALA A 94 -21.47 3.85 -0.44
N PRO A 95 -22.22 4.97 -0.52
CA PRO A 95 -21.70 6.31 -0.28
C PRO A 95 -21.11 6.48 1.14
N GLU A 96 -21.57 5.69 2.10
CA GLU A 96 -21.09 5.67 3.49
C GLU A 96 -19.66 5.13 3.68
N VAL A 97 -19.08 4.48 2.66
CA VAL A 97 -17.65 4.05 2.67
C VAL A 97 -16.81 4.75 1.60
N ALA A 98 -17.44 5.57 0.74
CA ALA A 98 -16.75 6.22 -0.38
C ALA A 98 -15.70 7.23 0.09
N ALA A 99 -15.91 7.88 1.23
CA ALA A 99 -14.96 8.82 1.82
C ALA A 99 -13.68 8.11 2.31
N GLU A 100 -13.83 6.96 2.97
CA GLU A 100 -12.73 6.11 3.41
C GLU A 100 -11.92 5.59 2.23
N LEU A 101 -12.59 5.11 1.18
CA LEU A 101 -11.91 4.63 -0.03
C LEU A 101 -11.19 5.75 -0.77
N ARG A 102 -11.76 6.97 -0.82
CA ARG A 102 -11.07 8.16 -1.34
C ARG A 102 -9.79 8.44 -0.56
N ALA A 103 -9.88 8.46 0.77
CA ALA A 103 -8.74 8.70 1.64
C ALA A 103 -7.64 7.64 1.45
N ALA A 104 -8.03 6.37 1.30
CA ALA A 104 -7.11 5.29 0.98
C ALA A 104 -6.40 5.49 -0.37
N VAL A 105 -7.14 5.83 -1.43
CA VAL A 105 -6.58 6.10 -2.76
C VAL A 105 -5.58 7.24 -2.72
N LEU A 106 -5.90 8.35 -2.06
CA LEU A 106 -5.00 9.50 -1.93
C LEU A 106 -3.73 9.15 -1.16
N ALA A 107 -3.85 8.37 -0.07
CA ALA A 107 -2.71 7.94 0.71
C ALA A 107 -1.82 6.94 -0.04
N VAL A 108 -2.41 6.00 -0.79
CA VAL A 108 -1.68 5.11 -1.71
C VAL A 108 -0.96 5.91 -2.78
N ALA A 109 -1.61 6.91 -3.37
CA ALA A 109 -0.99 7.79 -4.37
C ALA A 109 0.21 8.56 -3.78
N ALA A 110 0.10 9.05 -2.53
CA ALA A 110 1.22 9.65 -1.82
C ALA A 110 2.38 8.66 -1.61
N GLY A 111 2.08 7.43 -1.18
CA GLY A 111 3.08 6.36 -1.03
C GLY A 111 3.79 6.00 -2.35
N TRP A 112 3.05 6.05 -3.47
CA TRP A 112 3.64 5.92 -4.81
C TRP A 112 4.52 7.11 -5.16
N GLY A 113 4.11 8.34 -4.83
CA GLY A 113 4.94 9.53 -5.00
C GLY A 113 6.28 9.43 -4.28
N VAL A 114 6.27 8.95 -3.02
CA VAL A 114 7.51 8.67 -2.27
C VAL A 114 8.34 7.57 -2.95
N SER A 115 7.69 6.48 -3.39
CA SER A 115 8.37 5.37 -4.06
C SER A 115 8.99 5.77 -5.40
N ALA A 116 8.32 6.64 -6.16
CA ALA A 116 8.81 7.17 -7.42
C ALA A 116 10.09 8.00 -7.25
N TYR A 117 10.35 8.53 -6.04
CA TYR A 117 11.63 9.13 -5.68
C TYR A 117 12.63 8.08 -5.16
N ILE A 118 12.23 7.27 -4.16
CA ILE A 118 13.11 6.28 -3.52
C ILE A 118 13.77 5.37 -4.56
N VAL A 119 12.98 4.85 -5.51
CA VAL A 119 13.47 3.85 -6.46
C VAL A 119 14.63 4.39 -7.30
N PRO A 120 14.44 5.41 -8.16
CA PRO A 120 15.52 5.90 -9.01
C PRO A 120 16.63 6.63 -8.24
N ALA A 121 16.30 7.37 -7.18
CA ALA A 121 17.27 8.21 -6.49
C ALA A 121 18.12 7.43 -5.47
N ILE A 122 17.62 6.31 -4.95
CA ILE A 122 18.23 5.58 -3.84
C ILE A 122 18.40 4.09 -4.15
N ASN A 123 17.32 3.37 -4.50
CA ASN A 123 17.41 1.91 -4.69
C ASN A 123 18.36 1.54 -5.82
N LEU A 124 18.29 2.24 -6.96
CA LEU A 124 19.19 1.98 -8.09
C LEU A 124 20.67 2.27 -7.76
N ARG A 125 20.97 2.98 -6.67
CA ARG A 125 22.34 3.25 -6.22
C ARG A 125 22.79 2.27 -5.14
N LEU A 126 21.89 1.92 -4.21
CA LEU A 126 22.20 1.03 -3.10
C LEU A 126 22.25 -0.44 -3.51
N PHE A 127 21.35 -0.88 -4.39
CA PHE A 127 21.09 -2.29 -4.65
C PHE A 127 21.52 -2.77 -6.03
N GLU A 128 21.94 -1.88 -6.94
CA GLU A 128 22.47 -2.29 -8.25
C GLU A 128 23.99 -2.52 -8.20
N PRO A 129 24.55 -3.29 -9.15
CA PRO A 129 25.97 -3.67 -9.14
C PRO A 129 26.96 -2.51 -9.29
N ALA A 130 26.52 -1.34 -9.75
CA ALA A 130 27.38 -0.18 -10.00
C ALA A 130 28.17 0.25 -8.75
N PRO A 131 29.44 0.67 -8.86
CA PRO A 131 30.23 1.09 -7.70
C PRO A 131 29.52 2.18 -6.89
N LEU A 132 29.41 1.94 -5.58
CA LEU A 132 28.88 2.92 -4.63
C LEU A 132 30.03 3.33 -3.70
N PRO A 133 30.42 4.60 -3.68
CA PRO A 133 31.41 5.08 -2.72
C PRO A 133 30.92 4.87 -1.29
N ASP A 134 31.80 4.38 -0.42
CA ASP A 134 31.46 4.01 0.96
C ASP A 134 30.91 5.21 1.76
N GLU A 135 31.43 6.41 1.49
CA GLU A 135 30.97 7.66 2.10
C GLU A 135 29.52 8.02 1.74
N LEU A 136 29.00 7.49 0.62
CA LEU A 136 27.61 7.71 0.18
C LEU A 136 26.65 6.62 0.68
N ALA A 137 27.15 5.45 1.02
CA ALA A 137 26.30 4.31 1.39
C ALA A 137 25.47 4.59 2.65
N ARG A 138 26.11 5.10 3.71
CA ARG A 138 25.42 5.40 4.98
C ARG A 138 24.39 6.55 4.85
N PRO A 139 24.72 7.71 4.24
CA PRO A 139 23.72 8.76 4.01
C PRO A 139 22.53 8.30 3.17
N LEU A 140 22.76 7.48 2.15
CA LEU A 140 21.69 6.92 1.32
C LEU A 140 20.81 5.96 2.10
N ALA A 141 21.38 5.09 2.94
CA ALA A 141 20.62 4.18 3.80
C ALA A 141 19.75 4.94 4.82
N ILE A 142 20.26 6.01 5.44
CA ILE A 142 19.49 6.86 6.36
C ILE A 142 18.33 7.56 5.62
N ARG A 143 18.61 8.09 4.43
CA ARG A 143 17.59 8.73 3.59
C ARG A 143 16.52 7.72 3.17
N TRP A 144 16.94 6.49 2.84
CA TRP A 144 16.05 5.39 2.53
C TRP A 144 15.10 5.11 3.70
N LEU A 145 15.64 4.89 4.91
CA LEU A 145 14.85 4.61 6.13
C LEU A 145 13.84 5.73 6.39
N THR A 146 14.30 6.98 6.33
CA THR A 146 13.44 8.14 6.59
C THR A 146 12.28 8.21 5.61
N LEU A 147 12.54 8.05 4.30
CA LEU A 147 11.50 8.11 3.28
C LEU A 147 10.62 6.85 3.30
N ASN A 148 11.17 5.69 3.62
CA ASN A 148 10.39 4.48 3.75
C ASN A 148 9.46 4.53 4.97
N ALA A 149 9.87 5.14 6.08
CA ALA A 149 8.98 5.44 7.20
C ALA A 149 7.79 6.33 6.77
N VAL A 150 8.03 7.37 5.96
CA VAL A 150 6.94 8.20 5.38
C VAL A 150 6.02 7.35 4.51
N ARG A 151 6.59 6.51 3.64
CA ARG A 151 5.83 5.56 2.81
C ARG A 151 5.00 4.60 3.66
N LEU A 152 5.53 4.07 4.75
CA LEU A 152 4.83 3.20 5.68
C LEU A 152 3.66 3.90 6.35
N VAL A 153 3.81 5.16 6.74
CA VAL A 153 2.70 5.96 7.28
C VAL A 153 1.59 6.12 6.23
N CYS A 154 1.95 6.45 4.98
CA CYS A 154 0.97 6.58 3.90
C CYS A 154 0.22 5.26 3.62
N VAL A 155 0.95 4.16 3.41
CA VAL A 155 0.36 2.87 3.06
C VAL A 155 -0.37 2.23 4.26
N GLY A 156 0.15 2.42 5.47
CA GLY A 156 -0.49 1.98 6.71
C GLY A 156 -1.80 2.71 6.97
N PHE A 157 -1.83 4.04 6.78
CA PHE A 157 -3.07 4.81 6.84
C PHE A 157 -4.08 4.33 5.81
N ALA A 158 -3.64 4.07 4.57
CA ALA A 158 -4.51 3.49 3.55
C ALA A 158 -5.07 2.14 3.97
N ALA A 159 -4.25 1.22 4.51
CA ALA A 159 -4.68 -0.09 4.98
C ALA A 159 -5.79 0.03 6.04
N VAL A 160 -5.63 0.94 7.01
CA VAL A 160 -6.65 1.21 8.04
C VAL A 160 -7.96 1.70 7.43
N LYS A 161 -7.90 2.60 6.44
CA LYS A 161 -9.11 3.11 5.77
C LYS A 161 -9.81 2.03 4.93
N VAL A 162 -9.06 1.22 4.20
CA VAL A 162 -9.63 0.10 3.43
C VAL A 162 -10.23 -0.94 4.37
N LEU A 163 -9.56 -1.26 5.49
CA LEU A 163 -10.09 -2.17 6.51
C LEU A 163 -11.39 -1.64 7.12
N SER A 164 -11.45 -0.34 7.44
CA SER A 164 -12.67 0.30 7.93
C SER A 164 -13.81 0.24 6.92
N ALA A 165 -13.53 0.38 5.62
CA ALA A 165 -14.53 0.22 4.57
C ALA A 165 -14.98 -1.25 4.46
N TRP A 166 -14.03 -2.20 4.53
CA TRP A 166 -14.29 -3.63 4.47
C TRP A 166 -15.18 -4.13 5.62
N THR A 167 -14.91 -3.70 6.85
CA THR A 167 -15.71 -4.11 8.01
C THR A 167 -17.15 -3.62 7.92
N ARG A 168 -17.38 -2.39 7.44
CA ARG A 168 -18.74 -1.87 7.20
C ARG A 168 -19.48 -2.64 6.10
N LEU A 169 -18.82 -2.85 4.95
CA LEU A 169 -19.38 -3.60 3.83
C LEU A 169 -19.70 -5.07 4.15
N THR A 170 -19.05 -5.65 5.16
CA THR A 170 -19.26 -7.05 5.59
C THR A 170 -20.18 -7.18 6.80
N ALA A 171 -20.30 -6.15 7.65
CA ALA A 171 -21.27 -6.09 8.72
C ALA A 171 -22.71 -6.05 8.18
N ASP A 172 -22.96 -5.26 7.13
CA ASP A 172 -24.28 -5.13 6.48
C ASP A 172 -24.73 -6.40 5.73
N GLY A 173 -23.84 -7.39 5.58
CA GLY A 173 -24.12 -8.67 4.92
C GLY A 173 -24.60 -9.80 5.84
N ARG A 174 -24.66 -9.58 7.16
CA ARG A 174 -25.06 -10.61 8.16
C ARG A 174 -26.50 -10.49 8.68
N GLY A 175 -27.32 -9.66 8.04
CA GLY A 175 -28.77 -9.56 8.28
C GLY A 175 -29.58 -10.44 7.35
#